data_AF-A0A2D8V3M9-F1
#
_entry.id   AF-A0A2D8V3M9-F1
#
_cell.length_a   1.000
_cell.length_b   1.000
_cell.length_c   1.000
_cell.angle_alpha   90.00
_cell.angle_beta   90.00
_cell.angle_gamma   90.00
#
_symmetry.space_group_name_H-M   'P 1'
#
loop_
_entity.id
_entity.type
_entity.pdbx_description
1 polymer ?
#
loop_
_entity_poly.entity_id
_entity_poly.type
_entity_poly.pdbx_seq_one_letter_code
_entity_poly.pdbx_strand_id
1 'polypeptide(L)'
;MLIAMPDVVGLSSAVVVGVVMVWAGASKLVAGSSWSDSVASEGIPRWILNPLPLLEVIIGALTAVRLWVPVIPLVLAGLLMAFSGWILVAIRKDDVPTCACFGSMSKKPIGWQHVARNSVLIALAASAAFV
;
A
#
# COMPACT_ATOMS: atom_id res chain seq x y z
N MET A 1 -33.38 19.87 -4.97
CA MET A 1 -32.21 20.55 -5.55
C MET A 1 -31.08 20.51 -4.54
N LEU A 2 -30.50 19.32 -4.31
CA LEU A 2 -29.47 19.05 -3.28
C LEU A 2 -28.52 17.94 -3.79
N ILE A 3 -28.23 17.96 -5.10
CA ILE A 3 -27.34 17.06 -5.82
C ILE A 3 -26.32 17.96 -6.52
N ALA A 4 -25.25 18.41 -5.86
CA ALA A 4 -24.08 19.08 -6.49
C ALA A 4 -22.96 19.50 -5.51
N MET A 5 -22.75 18.80 -4.40
CA MET A 5 -21.39 18.74 -3.82
C MET A 5 -20.92 17.32 -4.11
N PRO A 6 -20.32 17.05 -5.28
CA PRO A 6 -19.71 15.75 -5.48
C PRO A 6 -18.73 15.56 -4.33
N ASP A 7 -18.73 14.35 -3.81
CA ASP A 7 -17.81 13.64 -2.92
C ASP A 7 -16.32 14.03 -3.00
N VAL A 8 -15.96 15.32 -2.89
CA VAL A 8 -14.59 15.84 -3.05
C VAL A 8 -13.63 15.12 -2.11
N VAL A 9 -14.11 14.80 -0.90
CA VAL A 9 -13.36 14.03 0.09
C VAL A 9 -13.12 12.59 -0.39
N GLY A 10 -14.15 11.90 -0.87
CA GLY A 10 -14.03 10.53 -1.41
C GLY A 10 -13.10 10.47 -2.62
N LEU A 11 -13.30 11.37 -3.56
CA LEU A 11 -12.50 11.49 -4.78
C LEU A 11 -11.04 11.84 -4.45
N SER A 12 -10.80 12.85 -3.62
CA SER A 12 -9.43 13.24 -3.24
C SER A 12 -8.72 12.11 -2.49
N SER A 13 -9.41 11.44 -1.56
CA SER A 13 -8.87 10.26 -0.88
C SER A 13 -8.52 9.13 -1.85
N ALA A 14 -9.41 8.81 -2.80
CA ALA A 14 -9.21 7.77 -3.79
C ALA A 14 -8.00 8.06 -4.69
N VAL A 15 -7.90 9.30 -5.18
CA VAL A 15 -6.77 9.75 -6.02
C VAL A 15 -5.47 9.71 -5.23
N VAL A 16 -5.43 10.27 -4.02
CA VAL A 16 -4.21 10.30 -3.21
C VAL A 16 -3.73 8.90 -2.86
N VAL A 17 -4.61 8.05 -2.30
CA VAL A 17 -4.21 6.69 -1.90
C VAL A 17 -3.85 5.83 -3.10
N GLY A 18 -4.59 5.95 -4.21
CA GLY A 18 -4.34 5.22 -5.44
C GLY A 18 -3.00 5.60 -6.08
N VAL A 19 -2.70 6.89 -6.20
CA VAL A 19 -1.41 7.38 -6.74
C VAL A 19 -0.24 6.94 -5.86
N VAL A 20 -0.37 7.06 -4.53
CA VAL A 20 0.66 6.59 -3.59
C VAL A 20 0.91 5.09 -3.76
N MET A 21 -0.14 4.29 -3.93
CA MET A 21 -0.01 2.84 -4.11
C MET A 21 0.62 2.47 -5.46
N VAL A 22 0.23 3.17 -6.54
CA VAL A 22 0.87 3.01 -7.86
C VAL A 22 2.34 3.33 -7.80
N TRP A 23 2.70 4.45 -7.18
CA TRP A 23 4.10 4.83 -6.98
C TRP A 23 4.86 3.79 -6.16
N ALA A 24 4.27 3.31 -5.07
CA ALA A 24 4.87 2.28 -4.22
C ALA A 24 5.10 0.96 -4.97
N GLY A 25 4.12 0.49 -5.74
CA GLY A 25 4.25 -0.74 -6.54
C GLY A 25 5.25 -0.57 -7.69
N ALA A 26 5.20 0.55 -8.41
CA ALA A 26 6.16 0.85 -9.48
C ALA A 26 7.60 0.90 -8.96
N SER A 27 7.83 1.49 -7.79
CA SER A 27 9.16 1.53 -7.16
C SER A 27 9.71 0.14 -6.83
N LYS A 28 8.84 -0.83 -6.48
CA LYS A 28 9.22 -2.23 -6.26
C LYS A 28 9.51 -2.96 -7.57
N LEU A 29 8.72 -2.70 -8.62
CA LEU A 29 8.98 -3.24 -9.96
C LEU A 29 10.34 -2.77 -10.49
N VAL A 30 10.69 -1.50 -10.29
CA VAL A 30 12.00 -0.95 -10.66
C VAL A 30 13.13 -1.57 -9.83
N ALA A 31 12.90 -1.86 -8.54
CA ALA A 31 13.88 -2.55 -7.71
C ALA A 31 14.08 -4.03 -8.11
N GLY A 32 13.06 -4.65 -8.71
CA GLY A 32 13.13 -6.02 -9.24
C GLY A 32 13.50 -7.05 -8.18
N SER A 33 14.47 -7.91 -8.50
CA SER A 33 14.91 -9.00 -7.61
C SER A 33 15.53 -8.50 -6.30
N SER A 34 16.14 -7.31 -6.28
CA SER A 34 16.74 -6.78 -5.06
C SER A 34 15.71 -6.58 -3.93
N TRP A 35 14.46 -6.26 -4.30
CA TRP A 35 13.36 -6.16 -3.36
C TRP A 35 12.89 -7.55 -2.90
N SER A 36 12.64 -8.47 -3.84
CA SER A 36 12.13 -9.80 -3.49
C SER A 36 13.16 -10.64 -2.74
N ASP A 37 14.46 -10.45 -2.99
CA ASP A 37 15.55 -11.10 -2.25
C ASP A 37 15.63 -10.61 -0.81
N SER A 38 15.47 -9.29 -0.61
CA SER A 38 15.39 -8.72 0.74
C SER A 38 14.21 -9.33 1.49
N VAL A 39 13.01 -9.29 0.89
CA VAL A 39 11.78 -9.78 1.54
C VAL A 39 11.76 -11.30 1.72
N ALA A 40 12.36 -12.05 0.80
CA ALA A 40 12.46 -13.50 0.90
C ALA A 40 13.39 -13.94 2.04
N SER A 41 14.38 -13.13 2.40
CA SER A 41 15.27 -13.41 3.53
C SER A 41 14.53 -13.41 4.87
N GLU A 42 13.37 -12.73 4.95
CA GLU A 42 12.49 -12.77 6.13
C GLU A 42 11.49 -13.95 6.13
N GLY A 43 11.59 -14.86 5.15
CA GLY A 43 10.80 -16.09 5.09
C GLY A 43 9.51 -16.00 4.27
N ILE A 44 9.29 -14.91 3.52
CA ILE A 44 8.13 -14.80 2.62
C ILE A 44 8.46 -15.49 1.28
N PRO A 45 7.62 -16.40 0.78
CA PRO A 45 7.94 -17.15 -0.41
C PRO A 45 7.81 -16.27 -1.69
N ARG A 46 8.75 -16.44 -2.62
CA ARG A 46 8.87 -15.61 -3.84
C ARG A 46 7.65 -15.64 -4.76
N TRP A 47 6.87 -16.72 -4.75
CA TRP A 47 5.66 -16.82 -5.58
C TRP A 47 4.56 -15.82 -5.16
N ILE A 48 4.57 -15.37 -3.90
CA ILE A 48 3.70 -14.27 -3.44
C ILE A 48 4.35 -12.93 -3.78
N LEU A 49 5.67 -12.81 -3.60
CA LEU A 49 6.40 -11.56 -3.81
C LEU A 49 6.35 -11.10 -5.27
N ASN A 50 6.56 -11.99 -6.23
CA ASN A 50 6.62 -11.63 -7.65
C ASN A 50 5.36 -10.92 -8.19
N PRO A 51 4.12 -11.41 -7.96
CA PRO A 51 2.92 -10.73 -8.44
C PRO A 51 2.53 -9.51 -7.58
N LEU A 52 3.02 -9.41 -6.34
CA LEU A 52 2.55 -8.42 -5.38
C LEU A 52 2.72 -6.96 -5.87
N PRO A 53 3.90 -6.51 -6.36
CA PRO A 53 4.06 -5.15 -6.88
C PRO A 53 3.10 -4.82 -8.04
N LEU A 54 2.82 -5.80 -8.91
CA LEU A 54 1.90 -5.60 -10.02
C LEU A 54 0.45 -5.46 -9.51
N LEU A 55 0.05 -6.27 -8.53
CA LEU A 55 -1.24 -6.16 -7.87
C LEU A 55 -1.41 -4.81 -7.17
N GLU A 56 -0.36 -4.30 -6.50
CA GLU A 56 -0.38 -2.98 -5.86
C GLU A 56 -0.63 -1.86 -6.89
N VAL A 57 0.05 -1.91 -8.04
CA VAL A 57 -0.14 -0.94 -9.13
C VAL A 57 -1.54 -1.02 -9.69
N ILE A 58 -2.05 -2.22 -9.98
CA ILE A 58 -3.39 -2.40 -10.56
C ILE A 58 -4.45 -1.90 -9.58
N ILE A 59 -4.43 -2.38 -8.34
CA ILE A 59 -5.41 -1.99 -7.31
C ILE A 59 -5.34 -0.49 -7.03
N GLY A 60 -4.13 0.09 -6.97
CA GLY A 60 -3.92 1.52 -6.80
C GLY A 60 -4.51 2.34 -7.95
N ALA A 61 -4.23 1.94 -9.20
CA ALA A 61 -4.74 2.62 -10.40
C ALA A 61 -6.27 2.54 -10.47
N LEU A 62 -6.84 1.34 -10.22
CA LEU A 62 -8.29 1.14 -10.18
C LEU A 62 -8.97 1.97 -9.09
N THR A 63 -8.33 2.09 -7.92
CA THR A 63 -8.81 2.98 -6.84
C THR A 63 -8.77 4.45 -7.27
N ALA A 64 -7.69 4.90 -7.91
CA ALA A 64 -7.53 6.29 -8.33
C ALA A 64 -8.61 6.73 -9.35
N VAL A 65 -9.02 5.82 -10.23
CA VAL A 65 -10.10 6.08 -11.21
C VAL A 65 -11.50 5.72 -10.69
N ARG A 66 -11.62 5.39 -9.40
CA ARG A 66 -12.86 4.96 -8.72
C ARG A 66 -13.61 3.83 -9.44
N LEU A 67 -12.87 2.88 -10.01
CA LEU A 67 -13.49 1.70 -10.63
C LEU A 67 -13.95 0.71 -9.54
N TRP A 68 -15.20 0.24 -9.63
CA TRP A 68 -15.77 -0.79 -8.75
C TRP A 68 -15.75 -0.41 -7.26
N VAL A 69 -16.16 0.81 -6.95
CA VAL A 69 -16.44 1.27 -5.57
C VAL A 69 -17.69 0.53 -5.04
N PRO A 70 -17.69 0.01 -3.79
CA PRO A 70 -16.67 0.14 -2.74
C PRO A 70 -15.62 -0.99 -2.71
N VAL A 71 -15.72 -1.98 -3.60
CA VAL A 71 -14.94 -3.23 -3.53
C VAL A 71 -13.43 -2.98 -3.63
N ILE A 72 -12.98 -2.27 -4.67
CA ILE A 72 -11.54 -2.09 -4.91
C ILE A 72 -10.85 -1.26 -3.80
N PRO A 73 -11.40 -0.13 -3.33
CA PRO A 73 -10.82 0.59 -2.19
C PRO A 73 -10.75 -0.25 -0.90
N LEU A 74 -11.73 -1.12 -0.65
CA LEU A 74 -11.71 -2.03 0.50
C LEU A 74 -10.64 -3.13 0.35
N VAL A 75 -10.43 -3.66 -0.85
CA VAL A 75 -9.33 -4.58 -1.14
C VAL A 75 -7.99 -3.90 -0.89
N LEU A 76 -7.83 -2.64 -1.32
CA LEU A 76 -6.64 -1.84 -1.04
C LEU A 76 -6.42 -1.65 0.46
N ALA A 77 -7.47 -1.31 1.22
CA ALA A 77 -7.41 -1.20 2.68
C ALA A 77 -6.97 -2.53 3.32
N GLY A 78 -7.50 -3.66 2.86
CA GLY A 78 -7.10 -5.01 3.28
C GLY A 78 -5.62 -5.29 3.05
N LEU A 79 -5.13 -4.95 1.86
CA LEU A 79 -3.72 -5.10 1.50
C LEU A 79 -2.82 -4.23 2.39
N LEU A 80 -3.20 -2.97 2.63
CA LEU A 80 -2.48 -2.09 3.55
C LEU A 80 -2.52 -2.64 4.98
N MET A 81 -3.64 -3.18 5.46
CA MET A 81 -3.71 -3.82 6.78
C MET A 81 -2.76 -5.02 6.90
N ALA A 82 -2.67 -5.87 5.88
CA ALA A 82 -1.71 -6.98 5.86
C ALA A 82 -0.26 -6.49 5.94
N PHE A 83 0.09 -5.43 5.20
CA PHE A 83 1.41 -4.80 5.29
C PHE A 83 1.68 -4.20 6.67
N SER A 84 0.69 -3.52 7.28
CA SER A 84 0.80 -3.01 8.66
C SER A 84 1.08 -4.14 9.65
N GLY A 85 0.36 -5.25 9.53
CA GLY A 85 0.56 -6.43 10.38
C GLY A 85 1.97 -6.98 10.26
N TRP A 86 2.48 -7.12 9.02
CA TRP A 86 3.85 -7.55 8.79
C TRP A 86 4.89 -6.58 9.39
N ILE A 87 4.72 -5.27 9.20
CA ILE A 87 5.56 -4.24 9.82
C ILE A 87 5.57 -4.36 11.35
N LEU A 88 4.40 -4.56 11.97
CA LEU A 88 4.29 -4.71 13.43
C LEU A 88 4.95 -5.98 13.95
N VAL A 89 4.97 -7.06 13.17
CA VAL A 89 5.73 -8.28 13.50
C VAL A 89 7.22 -8.04 13.31
N ALA A 90 7.63 -7.34 12.25
CA ALA A 90 9.03 -7.03 11.96
C ALA A 90 9.66 -6.11 13.02
N ILE A 91 8.94 -5.11 13.53
CA ILE A 91 9.42 -4.22 14.62
C ILE A 91 9.68 -4.99 15.92
N ARG A 92 8.99 -6.11 16.15
CA ARG A 92 9.17 -6.94 17.36
C ARG A 92 10.35 -7.91 17.27
N LYS A 93 11.02 -8.01 16.12
CA LYS A 93 12.23 -8.82 15.98
C LYS A 93 13.44 -8.01 16.43
N ASP A 94 14.40 -8.68 17.07
CA ASP A 94 15.64 -8.06 17.54
C ASP A 94 16.51 -7.52 16.39
N ASP A 95 16.37 -8.09 15.19
CA ASP A 95 16.97 -7.61 13.95
C ASP A 95 15.89 -7.00 13.05
N VAL A 96 15.77 -5.68 13.10
CA VAL A 96 14.74 -4.93 12.38
C VAL A 96 15.13 -4.84 10.90
N PRO A 97 14.40 -5.49 9.98
CA PRO A 97 14.76 -5.45 8.58
C PRO A 97 14.61 -4.04 8.01
N THR A 98 15.42 -3.69 7.01
CA THR A 98 15.29 -2.40 6.32
C THR A 98 14.01 -2.39 5.48
N CYS A 99 13.26 -1.27 5.50
CA CYS A 99 11.96 -1.21 4.85
C CYS A 99 12.08 -1.17 3.31
N ALA A 100 12.21 -2.32 2.65
CA ALA A 100 12.19 -2.40 1.19
C ALA A 100 10.77 -2.22 0.60
N CYS A 101 9.73 -2.12 1.44
CA CYS A 101 8.32 -2.04 1.03
C CYS A 101 7.94 -0.80 0.20
N PHE A 102 8.82 0.19 0.06
CA PHE A 102 8.63 1.36 -0.82
C PHE A 102 9.78 1.50 -1.83
N GLY A 103 10.37 0.36 -2.22
CA GLY A 103 11.50 0.29 -3.14
C GLY A 103 12.80 0.83 -2.54
N SER A 104 13.78 1.09 -3.41
CA SER A 104 15.14 1.53 -3.04
C SER A 104 15.22 2.90 -2.37
N MET A 105 14.12 3.68 -2.38
CA MET A 105 14.04 5.03 -1.82
C MET A 105 13.79 5.07 -0.31
N SER A 106 13.39 3.95 0.32
CA SER A 106 13.04 3.88 1.75
C SER A 106 13.91 2.88 2.52
N LYS A 107 15.23 2.82 2.29
CA LYS A 107 16.19 1.98 3.04
C LYS A 107 16.43 2.45 4.50
N LYS A 108 15.39 2.90 5.19
CA LYS A 108 15.44 3.24 6.62
C LYS A 108 15.03 2.02 7.45
N PRO A 109 15.57 1.84 8.66
CA PRO A 109 15.11 0.79 9.57
C PRO A 109 13.62 0.98 9.82
N ILE A 110 12.88 -0.14 9.82
CA ILE A 110 11.44 -0.11 10.01
C ILE A 110 11.12 0.48 11.40
N GLY A 111 10.30 1.51 11.46
CA GLY A 111 9.85 2.11 12.71
C GLY A 111 8.39 2.52 12.69
N TRP A 112 7.93 3.07 13.82
CA TRP A 112 6.55 3.52 14.03
C TRP A 112 6.04 4.51 12.98
N GLN A 113 6.93 5.26 12.33
CA GLN A 113 6.61 6.12 11.19
C GLN A 113 5.92 5.38 10.03
N HIS A 114 6.31 4.13 9.76
CA HIS A 114 5.71 3.35 8.66
C HIS A 114 4.32 2.86 9.04
N VAL A 115 4.11 2.51 10.31
CA VAL A 115 2.79 2.17 10.85
C VAL A 115 1.88 3.39 10.74
N ALA A 116 2.32 4.57 11.20
CA ALA A 116 1.54 5.79 11.12
C ALA A 116 1.17 6.17 9.67
N ARG A 117 2.13 6.13 8.73
CA ARG A 117 1.85 6.37 7.31
C ARG A 117 0.81 5.38 6.78
N ASN A 118 0.95 4.09 7.10
CA ASN A 118 0.05 3.07 6.58
C ASN A 118 -1.35 3.19 7.20
N SER A 119 -1.47 3.56 8.48
CA SER A 119 -2.74 3.88 9.12
C SER A 119 -3.46 5.04 8.43
N VAL A 120 -2.74 6.09 8.04
CA VAL A 120 -3.33 7.20 7.25
C VAL A 120 -3.82 6.71 5.89
N LEU A 121 -3.02 5.90 5.18
CA LEU A 121 -3.42 5.34 3.89
C LEU A 121 -4.65 4.40 4.01
N ILE A 122 -4.74 3.61 5.08
CA ILE A 122 -5.92 2.77 5.38
C ILE A 122 -7.15 3.65 5.57
N ALA A 123 -7.04 4.74 6.34
CA ALA A 123 -8.15 5.67 6.55
C ALA A 123 -8.59 6.34 5.23
N LEU A 124 -7.65 6.73 4.38
CA LEU A 124 -7.95 7.26 3.05
C LEU A 124 -8.64 6.22 2.16
N ALA A 125 -8.13 4.98 2.10
CA ALA A 125 -8.75 3.89 1.35
C ALA A 125 -10.18 3.58 1.84
N ALA A 126 -10.40 3.58 3.15
CA ALA A 126 -11.74 3.43 3.73
C ALA A 126 -12.65 4.59 3.33
N SER A 127 -12.18 5.84 3.45
CA SER A 127 -12.97 7.00 3.04
C SER A 127 -13.30 7.01 1.54
N ALA A 128 -12.41 6.48 0.69
CA ALA A 128 -12.67 6.31 -0.75
C ALA A 128 -13.76 5.27 -1.05
N ALA A 129 -14.08 4.38 -0.10
CA ALA A 129 -15.12 3.35 -0.24
C ALA A 129 -16.53 3.85 0.11
N PHE A 130 -16.66 4.86 0.97
CA PHE A 130 -17.93 5.24 1.60
C PHE A 130 -18.51 6.60 1.15
N VAL A 131 -17.97 7.20 0.08
CA VAL A 131 -18.38 8.51 -0.42
C VAL A 131 -18.59 8.46 -1.94
#